data_AF-A0A932L579-F1
#
_entry.id   AF-A0A932L579-F1
#
_cell.length_a   1.000
_cell.length_b   1.000
_cell.length_c   1.000
_cell.angle_alpha   90.00
_cell.angle_beta   90.00
_cell.angle_gamma   90.00
#
_symmetry.space_group_name_H-M   'P 1'
#
loop_
_entity.id
_entity.type
_entity.pdbx_description
1 polymer ?
#
loop_
_entity_poly.entity_id
_entity_poly.type
_entity_poly.pdbx_seq_one_letter_code
_entity_poly.pdbx_strand_id
1 'polypeptide(L)'
;MNRVEDPVLVSARREALVVLGIWLGAMTYTVIACWTWGYGRDPATIRFILGFPDWVFFGIICPWLVCFVLSYVFSHWIMRDEQLGEDVGEEWEDEFGAEGADA
;
A
#
# COMPACT_ATOMS: atom_id res chain seq x y z
N MET A 1 -1.71 -31.61 -11.99
CA MET A 1 -1.57 -30.29 -12.64
C MET A 1 -1.09 -29.30 -11.59
N ASN A 2 0.20 -29.38 -11.24
CA ASN A 2 0.83 -28.40 -10.35
C ASN A 2 1.11 -27.16 -11.19
N ARG A 3 0.27 -26.13 -11.02
CA ARG A 3 0.51 -24.80 -11.58
C ARG A 3 1.78 -24.28 -10.90
N VAL A 4 2.91 -24.33 -11.59
CA VAL A 4 4.12 -23.64 -11.16
C VAL A 4 3.74 -22.16 -11.14
N GLU A 5 3.52 -21.61 -9.95
CA GLU A 5 3.12 -20.22 -9.79
C GLU A 5 4.25 -19.33 -10.31
N ASP A 6 3.90 -18.40 -11.19
CA ASP A 6 4.81 -17.40 -11.73
C ASP A 6 5.44 -16.62 -10.56
N PRO A 7 6.78 -16.51 -10.46
CA PRO A 7 7.45 -15.88 -9.31
C PRO A 7 6.93 -14.46 -9.02
N VAL A 8 6.47 -13.74 -10.04
CA VAL A 8 5.84 -12.41 -9.93
C VAL A 8 4.53 -12.45 -9.11
N LEU A 9 3.74 -13.51 -9.24
CA LEU A 9 2.49 -13.66 -8.48
C LEU A 9 2.77 -13.93 -6.99
N VAL A 10 3.88 -14.61 -6.69
CA VAL A 10 4.26 -14.94 -5.31
C VAL A 10 4.85 -13.73 -4.60
N SER A 11 5.63 -12.88 -5.28
CA SER A 11 6.10 -11.59 -4.74
C SER A 11 4.92 -10.66 -4.50
N ALA A 12 4.08 -10.44 -5.52
CA ALA A 12 2.91 -9.55 -5.43
C ALA A 12 1.92 -9.94 -4.31
N ARG A 13 1.68 -11.24 -4.10
CA ARG A 13 0.81 -11.71 -3.00
C ARG A 13 1.38 -11.40 -1.61
N ARG A 14 2.69 -11.57 -1.42
CA ARG A 14 3.34 -11.27 -0.14
C ARG A 14 3.28 -9.77 0.15
N GLU A 15 3.47 -8.95 -0.87
CA GLU A 15 3.40 -7.49 -0.79
C GLU A 15 1.97 -7.01 -0.48
N ALA A 16 0.97 -7.55 -1.16
CA ALA A 16 -0.43 -7.25 -0.90
C ALA A 16 -0.85 -7.62 0.53
N LEU A 17 -0.35 -8.74 1.08
CA LEU A 17 -0.61 -9.13 2.47
C LEU A 17 -0.01 -8.15 3.48
N VAL A 18 1.19 -7.60 3.22
CA VAL A 18 1.82 -6.60 4.08
C VAL A 18 0.99 -5.31 4.09
N VAL A 19 0.58 -4.83 2.92
CA VAL A 19 -0.29 -3.65 2.80
C VAL A 19 -1.61 -3.88 3.52
N LEU A 20 -2.25 -5.02 3.30
CA LEU A 20 -3.50 -5.38 3.98
C LEU A 20 -3.33 -5.39 5.51
N GLY A 21 -2.22 -5.91 6.02
CA GLY A 21 -1.90 -5.92 7.45
C GLY A 21 -1.78 -4.50 8.04
N ILE A 22 -1.13 -3.58 7.31
CA ILE A 22 -1.02 -2.17 7.72
C ILE A 22 -2.42 -1.52 7.80
N TRP A 23 -3.26 -1.75 6.79
CA TRP A 23 -4.63 -1.22 6.75
C TRP A 23 -5.50 -1.78 7.89
N LEU A 24 -5.41 -3.09 8.16
CA LEU A 24 -6.12 -3.70 9.27
C LEU A 24 -5.64 -3.16 10.62
N GLY A 25 -4.33 -3.02 10.81
CA GLY A 25 -3.75 -2.43 12.01
C GLY A 25 -4.25 -0.99 12.25
N ALA A 26 -4.30 -0.17 11.20
CA ALA A 26 -4.81 1.19 11.28
C ALA A 26 -6.31 1.24 11.58
N MET A 27 -7.12 0.37 10.97
CA MET A 27 -8.54 0.23 11.30
C MET A 27 -8.72 -0.15 12.77
N THR A 28 -8.04 -1.20 13.24
CA THR A 28 -8.14 -1.67 14.61
C THR A 28 -7.71 -0.58 15.59
N TYR A 29 -6.61 0.12 15.32
CA TYR A 29 -6.18 1.27 16.12
C TYR A 29 -7.26 2.35 16.17
N THR A 30 -7.83 2.73 15.02
CA THR A 30 -8.86 3.77 14.94
C THR A 30 -10.07 3.42 15.79
N VAL A 31 -10.55 2.17 15.69
CA VAL A 31 -11.70 1.69 16.48
C VAL A 31 -11.38 1.70 17.97
N ILE A 32 -10.21 1.22 18.38
CA ILE A 32 -9.81 1.17 19.80
C ILE A 32 -9.61 2.58 20.36
N ALA A 33 -8.93 3.47 19.64
CA ALA A 33 -8.67 4.84 20.06
C ALA A 33 -9.98 5.62 20.21
N CYS A 34 -10.90 5.53 19.23
CA CYS A 34 -12.21 6.16 19.32
C CYS A 34 -13.07 5.57 20.44
N TRP A 35 -13.01 4.26 20.67
CA TRP A 35 -13.74 3.61 21.75
C TRP A 35 -13.24 4.08 23.13
N THR A 36 -11.93 4.11 23.33
CA THR A 36 -11.31 4.40 24.64
C THR A 36 -11.26 5.89 24.97
N TRP A 37 -11.08 6.76 23.97
CA TRP A 37 -10.94 8.20 24.17
C TRP A 37 -12.18 9.02 23.81
N GLY A 38 -13.10 8.45 23.03
CA GLY A 38 -14.34 9.12 22.63
C GLY A 38 -15.50 8.93 23.62
N TYR A 39 -15.58 7.78 24.31
CA TYR A 39 -16.68 7.49 25.24
C TYR A 39 -16.37 7.86 26.69
N GLY A 40 -17.36 8.43 27.39
CA GLY A 40 -17.28 8.72 28.83
C GLY A 40 -16.55 10.01 29.22
N ARG A 41 -16.19 10.86 28.26
CA ARG A 41 -15.64 12.20 28.55
C ARG A 41 -16.75 13.24 28.73
N ASP A 42 -16.53 14.12 29.70
CA ASP A 42 -17.34 15.34 29.86
C ASP A 42 -17.11 16.24 28.64
N PRO A 43 -18.17 16.63 27.91
CA PRO A 43 -18.10 17.57 26.78
C PRO A 43 -17.33 18.85 27.09
N ALA A 44 -17.33 19.31 28.35
CA ALA A 44 -16.59 20.50 28.77
C ALA A 44 -15.06 20.35 28.71
N THR A 45 -14.55 19.12 28.66
CA THR A 45 -13.11 18.82 28.63
C THR A 45 -12.59 18.50 27.22
N ILE A 46 -13.48 18.38 26.23
CA ILE A 46 -13.12 18.03 24.86
C ILE A 46 -12.47 19.25 24.21
N ARG A 47 -11.17 19.13 23.90
CA ARG A 47 -10.46 20.15 23.12
C ARG A 47 -10.72 19.93 21.63
N PHE A 48 -11.00 21.02 20.94
CA PHE A 48 -11.11 21.01 19.48
C PHE A 48 -9.76 21.37 18.86
N ILE A 49 -9.20 20.45 18.07
CA ILE A 49 -8.02 20.65 17.25
C ILE A 49 -8.49 20.76 15.80
N LEU A 50 -8.26 21.92 15.16
CA LEU A 50 -8.68 22.20 13.78
C LEU A 50 -10.19 22.03 13.51
N GLY A 51 -11.02 22.21 14.54
CA GLY A 51 -12.48 22.02 14.45
C GLY A 51 -12.97 20.61 14.72
N PHE A 52 -12.06 19.64 14.92
CA PHE A 52 -12.39 18.27 15.31
C PHE A 52 -12.06 18.02 16.78
N PRO A 53 -12.79 17.13 17.48
CA PRO A 53 -12.37 16.68 18.80
C PRO A 53 -10.96 16.08 18.78
N ASP A 54 -10.17 16.32 19.81
CA ASP A 54 -8.82 15.80 19.99
C ASP A 54 -8.72 14.28 19.78
N TRP A 55 -9.65 13.51 20.31
CA TRP A 55 -9.70 12.06 20.14
C TRP A 55 -9.95 11.62 18.68
N VAL A 56 -10.68 12.41 17.90
CA VAL A 56 -10.86 12.18 16.44
C VAL A 56 -9.55 12.44 15.72
N PHE A 57 -8.87 13.53 16.09
CA PHE A 57 -7.60 13.90 15.49
C PHE A 57 -6.54 12.81 15.73
N PHE A 58 -6.34 12.37 16.97
CA PHE A 58 -5.35 11.33 17.29
C PHE A 58 -5.81 9.91 16.94
N GLY A 59 -7.11 9.66 16.95
CA GLY A 59 -7.69 8.36 16.63
C GLY A 59 -7.76 8.08 15.13
N ILE A 60 -7.92 9.10 14.28
CA ILE A 60 -8.10 8.93 12.83
C ILE A 60 -6.91 9.52 12.05
N ILE A 61 -6.54 10.78 12.30
CA ILE A 61 -5.54 11.45 11.44
C ILE A 61 -4.14 10.87 11.64
N CYS A 62 -3.76 10.58 12.90
CA CYS A 62 -2.46 9.99 13.21
C CYS A 62 -2.22 8.62 12.52
N PRO A 63 -3.10 7.59 12.65
CA PRO A 63 -2.89 6.31 11.98
C PRO A 63 -2.98 6.41 10.46
N TRP A 64 -3.82 7.30 9.91
CA TRP A 64 -3.89 7.52 8.47
C TRP A 64 -2.59 8.13 7.90
N LEU A 65 -1.98 9.08 8.61
CA LEU A 65 -0.67 9.61 8.24
C LEU A 65 0.41 8.53 8.29
N VAL A 66 0.37 7.67 9.32
CA VAL A 66 1.27 6.52 9.42
C VAL A 66 1.09 5.59 8.21
N CYS A 67 -0.15 5.26 7.83
CA CYS A 67 -0.42 4.48 6.61
C CYS A 67 0.17 5.14 5.38
N PHE A 68 -0.02 6.46 5.21
CA PHE A 68 0.50 7.19 4.05
C PHE A 68 2.03 7.13 3.97
N VAL A 69 2.71 7.35 5.09
CA VAL A 69 4.18 7.26 5.17
C VAL A 69 4.64 5.82 4.92
N LEU A 70 3.98 4.83 5.49
CA LEU A 70 4.32 3.42 5.27
C LEU A 70 4.12 3.02 3.81
N SER A 71 3.02 3.42 3.18
CA SER A 71 2.79 3.19 1.75
C SER A 71 3.86 3.88 0.90
N TYR A 72 4.24 5.12 1.22
CA TYR A 72 5.30 5.84 0.52
C TYR A 72 6.65 5.12 0.64
N VAL A 73 7.04 4.74 1.86
CA VAL A 73 8.29 4.02 2.12
C VAL A 73 8.27 2.66 1.42
N PHE A 74 7.14 1.95 1.48
CA PHE A 74 6.97 0.66 0.82
C PHE A 74 7.12 0.79 -0.70
N SER A 75 6.46 1.77 -1.32
CA SER A 75 6.59 2.04 -2.75
C SER A 75 8.01 2.43 -3.15
N HIS A 76 8.74 3.18 -2.34
CA HIS A 76 10.06 3.67 -2.71
C HIS A 76 11.21 2.70 -2.37
N TRP A 77 11.04 1.83 -1.38
CA TRP A 77 12.12 0.95 -0.88
C TRP A 77 11.86 -0.54 -1.07
N ILE A 78 10.60 -0.99 -1.11
CA ILE A 78 10.24 -2.41 -1.19
C ILE A 78 9.79 -2.82 -2.59
N MET A 79 9.00 -1.97 -3.26
CA MET A 79 8.67 -2.14 -4.67
C MET A 79 9.96 -1.89 -5.46
N ARG A 80 10.80 -2.92 -5.61
CA ARG A 80 11.78 -2.93 -6.69
C ARG A 80 10.95 -2.86 -7.97
N ASP A 81 11.39 -2.04 -8.91
CA ASP A 81 11.02 -2.19 -10.31
C ASP A 81 11.40 -3.62 -10.70
N GLU A 82 10.54 -4.60 -10.44
CA GLU A 82 10.60 -5.89 -11.08
C GLU A 82 10.56 -5.54 -12.56
N GLN A 83 11.67 -5.77 -13.26
CA GLN A 83 11.71 -5.67 -14.71
C GLN A 83 10.46 -6.40 -15.20
N LEU A 84 9.48 -5.64 -15.70
CA LEU A 84 8.51 -6.18 -16.62
C LEU A 84 9.38 -6.92 -17.63
N GLY A 85 9.32 -8.26 -17.61
CA GLY A 85 10.20 -9.09 -18.44
C GLY A 85 10.20 -8.53 -19.86
N GLU A 86 11.38 -8.56 -20.50
CA GLU A 86 11.66 -7.97 -21.81
C GLU A 86 10.40 -7.81 -22.64
N ASP A 87 10.08 -6.55 -22.95
CA ASP A 87 8.94 -6.21 -23.77
C ASP A 87 9.08 -7.05 -25.04
N VAL A 88 8.15 -7.99 -25.24
CA VAL A 88 8.24 -9.00 -26.31
C VAL A 88 8.37 -8.33 -27.68
N GLY A 89 8.17 -7.01 -27.79
CA GLY A 89 8.49 -6.21 -28.97
C GLY A 89 9.96 -6.21 -29.40
N GLU A 90 10.95 -6.29 -28.49
CA GLU A 90 12.37 -6.25 -28.91
C GLU A 90 12.80 -7.52 -29.64
N GLU A 91 12.33 -8.70 -29.22
CA GLU A 91 12.58 -9.97 -29.91
C GLU A 91 11.94 -10.00 -31.32
N TRP A 92 10.77 -9.34 -31.48
CA TRP A 92 10.06 -9.28 -32.76
C TRP A 92 10.64 -8.21 -33.71
N GLU A 93 11.14 -7.09 -33.19
CA GLU A 93 11.87 -6.10 -34.00
C GLU A 93 13.22 -6.63 -34.47
N ASP A 94 13.92 -7.44 -33.67
CA ASP A 94 15.18 -8.07 -34.08
C ASP A 94 14.96 -9.19 -35.11
N GLU A 95 13.93 -10.03 -34.95
CA GLU A 95 13.62 -11.13 -35.89
C GLU A 95 13.06 -10.61 -37.23
N PHE A 96 12.10 -9.69 -37.21
CA PHE A 96 11.49 -9.15 -38.44
C PHE A 96 12.24 -7.94 -39.04
N GLY A 97 12.99 -7.18 -38.23
CA GLY A 97 13.83 -6.08 -38.70
C GLY A 97 15.10 -6.57 -39.39
N ALA A 98 15.64 -7.72 -38.99
CA ALA A 98 16.71 -8.41 -39.72
C ALA A 98 16.22 -8.95 -41.07
N GLU A 99 15.02 -9.55 -41.12
CA GLU A 99 14.46 -10.12 -42.35
C GLU A 99 14.11 -9.04 -43.41
N GLY A 100 13.85 -7.79 -42.98
CA GLY A 100 13.58 -6.65 -43.87
C GLY A 100 14.82 -5.95 -44.45
N ALA A 101 16.01 -6.21 -43.92
CA ALA A 101 17.27 -5.64 -44.41
C ALA A 101 17.90 -6.46 -45.56
N ASP A 102 17.41 -7.68 -45.77
CA ASP A 102 17.99 -8.67 -46.68
C ASP A 102 17.15 -8.88 -47.97
N ALA A 103 16.08 -8.10 -48.17
CA ALA A 103 15.14 -8.21 -49.30
C ALA A 103 15.35 -7.15 -50.41
#